data_AF-A0A523R6B1-F1
#
_entry.id   AF-A0A523R6B1-F1
#
_cell.length_a   1.000
_cell.length_b   1.000
_cell.length_c   1.000
_cell.angle_alpha   90.00
_cell.angle_beta   90.00
_cell.angle_gamma   90.00
#
_symmetry.space_group_name_H-M   'P 1'
#
loop_
_entity.id
_entity.type
_entity.pdbx_description
1 polymer ?
#
loop_
_entity_poly.entity_id
_entity_poly.type
_entity_poly.pdbx_seq_one_letter_code
_entity_poly.pdbx_strand_id
1 'polypeptide(L)' 'MNETIKDHKILLSFDLDNTLINNREGIVNSFNYALKKYKIPTLERIEIEKMIGTPLD' A
#
# COMPACT_ATOMS: atom_id res chain seq x y z
N MET A 1 15.69 32.46 -26.50
CA MET A 1 16.35 31.87 -25.33
C MET A 1 15.25 31.59 -24.31
N ASN A 2 15.00 30.41 -23.75
CA ASN A 2 15.46 29.04 -23.93
C ASN A 2 14.30 28.22 -23.37
N GLU A 3 13.71 27.31 -24.13
CA GLU A 3 12.99 26.19 -23.53
C GLU A 3 13.79 24.94 -23.85
N THR A 4 14.24 24.26 -22.81
CA THR A 4 14.56 22.84 -22.91
C THR A 4 14.26 22.24 -21.55
N ILE A 5 12.96 21.99 -21.33
CA ILE A 5 12.50 21.13 -20.26
C ILE A 5 12.98 19.72 -20.63
N LYS A 6 13.85 19.12 -19.79
CA LYS A 6 14.31 17.74 -19.99
C LYS A 6 13.10 16.80 -19.94
N ASP A 7 12.86 16.10 -21.04
CA ASP A 7 11.84 15.07 -21.18
C ASP A 7 12.22 13.87 -20.29
N HIS A 8 11.52 13.69 -19.16
CA HIS A 8 11.81 12.59 -18.24
C HIS A 8 11.14 11.32 -18.75
N LYS A 9 11.88 10.48 -19.49
CA LYS A 9 11.42 9.15 -19.90
C LYS A 9 11.51 8.18 -18.72
N ILE A 10 10.39 7.92 -18.07
CA ILE A 10 10.25 6.79 -17.15
C ILE A 10 10.15 5.52 -18.00
N LEU A 11 11.18 4.66 -17.91
CA LEU A 11 11.20 3.38 -18.61
C LEU A 11 10.36 2.32 -17.90
N LEU A 12 10.42 2.29 -16.57
CA LEU A 12 9.67 1.38 -15.72
C LEU A 12 9.32 2.07 -14.40
N SER A 13 8.13 1.78 -13.90
CA SER A 13 7.66 2.17 -12.57
C SER A 13 6.97 0.96 -11.95
N PHE A 14 7.23 0.73 -10.67
CA PHE A 14 6.71 -0.40 -9.92
C PHE A 14 6.00 0.13 -8.68
N ASP A 15 4.90 -0.52 -8.35
CA ASP A 15 4.29 -0.37 -7.03
C ASP A 15 5.20 -0.99 -5.95
N LEU A 16 4.94 -0.71 -4.69
CA LEU A 16 5.73 -1.18 -3.57
C LEU A 16 5.16 -2.49 -3.00
N ASP A 17 3.95 -2.40 -2.44
CA ASP A 17 3.32 -3.47 -1.67
C ASP A 17 2.97 -4.65 -2.57
N ASN A 18 3.36 -5.86 -2.18
CA ASN A 18 3.20 -7.08 -2.97
C ASN A 18 3.85 -7.09 -4.37
N THR A 19 4.56 -6.03 -4.77
CA THR A 19 5.33 -5.96 -6.01
C THR A 19 6.82 -6.06 -5.74
N LEU A 20 7.36 -5.14 -4.94
CA LEU A 20 8.79 -5.13 -4.59
C LEU A 20 9.06 -5.77 -3.24
N ILE A 21 8.09 -5.74 -2.31
CA ILE A 21 8.26 -6.25 -0.95
C ILE A 21 7.08 -7.14 -0.52
N ASN A 22 7.38 -8.13 0.33
CA ASN A 22 6.38 -8.92 1.05
C ASN A 22 6.26 -8.40 2.50
N ASN A 23 5.36 -7.46 2.71
CA ASN A 23 5.10 -6.81 4.00
C ASN A 23 3.70 -7.12 4.55
N ARG A 24 3.04 -8.17 4.05
CA ARG A 24 1.66 -8.53 4.41
C ARG A 24 1.42 -8.64 5.91
N GLU A 25 2.35 -9.26 6.63
CA GLU A 25 2.25 -9.43 8.09
C GLU A 25 2.22 -8.08 8.81
N GLY A 26 3.09 -7.14 8.42
CA GLY A 26 3.14 -5.80 9.00
C GLY A 26 1.84 -5.02 8.77
N ILE A 27 1.27 -5.14 7.57
CA ILE A 27 -0.01 -4.51 7.23
C ILE A 27 -1.14 -5.10 8.07
N VAL A 28 -1.24 -6.44 8.16
CA VAL A 28 -2.26 -7.15 8.96
C VAL A 28 -2.17 -6.77 10.44
N ASN A 29 -0.97 -6.74 10.99
CA ASN A 29 -0.74 -6.36 12.39
C ASN A 29 -1.15 -4.90 12.64
N SER A 30 -0.85 -3.99 11.71
CA SER A 30 -1.19 -2.58 11.82
C SER A 30 -2.71 -2.33 11.78
N PHE A 31 -3.42 -2.99 10.86
CA PHE A 31 -4.88 -2.95 10.78
C PHE A 31 -5.52 -3.45 12.07
N ASN A 32 -5.15 -4.64 12.53
CA ASN A 32 -5.75 -5.23 13.72
C ASN A 32 -5.37 -4.47 15.00
N TYR A 33 -4.20 -3.86 15.06
CA TYR A 33 -3.84 -2.94 16.14
C TYR A 33 -4.80 -1.74 16.19
N ALA A 34 -5.07 -1.10 15.04
CA ALA A 34 -5.98 0.02 14.96
C ALA A 34 -7.41 -0.37 15.35
N LEU A 35 -7.96 -1.45 14.77
CA LEU A 35 -9.30 -1.96 15.08
C LEU A 35 -9.47 -2.21 16.59
N LYS A 36 -8.49 -2.90 17.20
CA LYS A 36 -8.47 -3.14 18.65
C LYS A 36 -8.47 -1.84 19.45
N LYS A 37 -7.68 -0.84 19.04
CA LYS A 37 -7.61 0.47 19.72
C LYS A 37 -8.96 1.19 19.74
N TYR A 38 -9.75 1.04 18.67
CA TYR A 38 -11.09 1.61 18.56
C TYR A 38 -12.22 0.68 19.04
N LYS A 39 -11.88 -0.46 19.67
CA LYS A 39 -12.84 -1.47 20.15
C LYS A 39 -13.74 -2.05 19.05
N ILE A 40 -13.22 -2.11 17.82
CA ILE A 40 -13.86 -2.77 16.67
C ILE A 40 -13.30 -4.20 16.59
N PRO A 41 -14.11 -5.21 16.23
CA PRO A 41 -13.61 -6.57 16.00
C PRO A 41 -12.45 -6.58 14.99
N THR A 42 -11.43 -7.39 15.28
CA THR A 42 -10.33 -7.64 14.34
C THR A 42 -10.84 -8.37 13.10
N LEU A 43 -10.16 -8.17 11.97
CA LEU A 43 -10.48 -8.85 10.73
C LEU A 43 -9.54 -10.05 10.53
N GLU A 44 -10.08 -11.06 9.87
CA GLU A 44 -9.28 -12.19 9.39
C GLU A 44 -8.22 -11.72 8.41
N ARG A 45 -7.06 -12.38 8.44
CA ARG A 45 -5.90 -12.02 7.61
C ARG A 45 -6.28 -11.90 6.13
N ILE A 46 -7.09 -12.82 5.61
CA ILE A 46 -7.49 -12.85 4.20
C ILE A 46 -8.32 -11.63 3.81
N GLU A 47 -9.10 -11.07 4.73
CA GLU A 47 -9.93 -9.89 4.48
C GLU A 47 -9.07 -8.63 4.40
N ILE A 48 -8.05 -8.52 5.26
CA ILE A 48 -7.10 -7.40 5.22
C ILE A 48 -6.19 -7.50 3.98
N GLU A 49 -5.72 -8.70 3.64
CA GLU A 49 -4.82 -8.88 2.48
C GLU A 49 -5.46 -8.48 1.16
N LYS A 50 -6.78 -8.64 1.01
CA LYS A 50 -7.54 -8.18 -0.17
C LYS A 50 -7.55 -6.65 -0.32
N MET A 51 -7.33 -5.91 0.76
CA MET A 51 -7.35 -4.44 0.75
C MET A 51 -5.99 -3.83 0.39
N ILE A 52 -4.91 -4.61 0.40
CA ILE A 52 -3.56 -4.10 0.11
C ILE A 52 -3.50 -3.57 -1.33
N GLY A 53 -3.10 -2.30 -1.49
CA GLY A 53 -3.05 -1.61 -2.78
C GLY A 53 -4.40 -1.07 -3.28
N THR A 54 -5.49 -1.27 -2.53
CA THR A 54 -6.79 -0.68 -2.87
C THR A 54 -6.79 0.80 -2.47
N PRO A 55 -7.22 1.73 -3.36
CA PRO A 55 -7.35 3.14 -3.00
C PRO A 55 -8.41 3.32 -1.91
N LEU A 56 -8.23 4.34 -1.08
CA LEU A 56 -9.28 4.81 -0.17
C LEU A 56 -10.17 5.74 -0.98
N ASP A 57 -11.46 5.42 -1.08
CA ASP A 57 -12.49 6.30 -1.66
C ASP A 57 -12.60 7.63 -0.89
#